data_AF-B7AR50-F1
#
_entry.id   AF-B7AR50-F1
#
_cell.length_a   1.000
_cell.length_b   1.000
_cell.length_c   1.000
_cell.angle_alpha   90.00
_cell.angle_beta   90.00
_cell.angle_gamma   90.00
#
_symmetry.space_group_name_H-M   'P 1'
#
loop_
_entity.id
_entity.type
_entity.pdbx_description
1 polymer ?
#
loop_
_entity_poly.entity_id
_entity_poly.type
_entity_poly.pdbx_seq_one_letter_code
_entity_poly.pdbx_strand_id
1 'polypeptide(L)' 'MKVKVGNNLYSMSTGEYRGLLKTASEQVPFGIYAVERNGYAELRNDRCTSMSQLKNLTRQYRAAGFNVKSNKDK' A
#
# COMPACT_ATOMS: atom_id res chain seq x y z
N MET A 1 3.95 14.60 -4.20
CA MET A 1 3.32 13.58 -3.35
C MET A 1 4.30 13.19 -2.25
N LYS A 2 3.85 13.05 -1.00
CA LYS A 2 4.71 12.60 0.10
C LYS A 2 4.56 11.09 0.26
N VAL A 3 5.65 10.33 0.15
CA VAL A 3 5.62 8.87 0.19
C VAL A 3 6.50 8.39 1.33
N LYS A 4 5.91 7.70 2.30
CA LYS A 4 6.62 7.06 3.39
C LYS A 4 7.06 5.67 2.97
N VAL A 5 8.35 5.39 3.10
CA VAL A 5 8.97 4.09 2.83
C VAL A 5 9.77 3.70 4.07
N GLY A 6 9.26 2.72 4.81
CA GLY A 6 9.77 2.41 6.14
C GLY A 6 9.70 3.63 7.07
N ASN A 7 10.84 4.06 7.60
CA ASN A 7 10.95 5.23 8.49
C ASN A 7 11.24 6.55 7.74
N ASN A 8 11.46 6.50 6.43
CA ASN A 8 11.83 7.66 5.64
C ASN A 8 10.62 8.24 4.91
N LEU A 9 10.58 9.57 4.79
CA LEU A 9 9.55 10.28 4.04
C LEU A 9 10.19 10.97 2.83
N TYR A 10 9.76 10.58 1.64
CA TYR A 10 10.24 11.12 0.38
C TYR A 10 9.20 12.03 -0.24
N SER A 11 9.63 13.06 -0.95
CA SER A 11 8.77 13.85 -1.82
C SER A 11 9.09 13.48 -3.26
N MET A 12 8.08 13.01 -4.00
CA MET A 12 8.24 12.60 -5.40
C MET A 12 7.02 12.98 -6.23
N SER A 13 7.19 12.97 -7.56
CA SER A 13 6.09 13.14 -8.51
C SER A 13 5.15 11.92 -8.49
N THR A 14 3.93 12.11 -9.00
CA THR A 14 2.98 10.99 -9.13
C THR A 14 3.48 9.93 -10.12
N GLY A 15 4.30 10.32 -11.11
CA GLY A 15 4.91 9.39 -12.07
C GLY A 15 5.91 8.44 -11.41
N GLU A 16 6.84 8.99 -10.63
CA GLU A 16 7.83 8.21 -9.88
C GLU A 16 7.15 7.27 -8.87
N TYR A 17 6.14 7.78 -8.16
CA TYR A 17 5.36 6.96 -7.23
C TYR A 17 4.68 5.77 -7.90
N ARG A 18 4.13 5.95 -9.11
CA ARG A 18 3.52 4.84 -9.86
C ARG A 18 4.54 3.76 -10.23
N GLY A 19 5.77 4.15 -10.59
CA GLY A 19 6.86 3.20 -10.80
C GLY A 19 7.17 2.42 -9.53
N LEU A 20 7.29 3.12 -8.40
CA LEU A 20 7.57 2.53 -7.10
C LEU A 20 6.47 1.57 -6.62
N LEU A 21 5.19 1.88 -6.92
CA LEU A 21 4.06 1.00 -6.60
C LEU A 21 4.16 -0.35 -7.29
N LYS A 22 4.68 -0.41 -8.52
CA LYS A 22 4.87 -1.67 -9.23
C LYS A 22 5.84 -2.58 -8.48
N THR A 23 6.97 -2.03 -8.06
CA THR A 23 7.97 -2.76 -7.25
C THR A 23 7.40 -3.19 -5.91
N ALA A 24 6.61 -2.35 -5.23
CA ALA A 24 5.97 -2.71 -3.97
C ALA A 24 4.96 -3.86 -4.15
N SER A 25 4.17 -3.82 -5.23
CA SER A 25 3.24 -4.89 -5.60
C SER A 25 3.95 -6.22 -5.83
N GLU A 26 5.08 -6.22 -6.56
CA GLU A 26 5.87 -7.44 -6.82
C GLU A 26 6.42 -8.08 -5.52
N GLN A 27 6.74 -7.28 -4.50
CA GLN A 27 7.26 -7.78 -3.22
C GLN A 27 6.18 -8.37 -2.28
N VAL A 28 4.90 -8.07 -2.57
CA VAL A 28 3.74 -8.53 -1.80
C VAL A 28 2.85 -9.36 -2.72
N PRO A 29 3.14 -10.66 -2.91
CA PRO A 29 2.34 -11.52 -3.78
C PRO A 29 0.86 -11.53 -3.37
N PHE A 30 0.58 -11.61 -2.07
CA PHE A 30 -0.75 -11.57 -1.51
C PHE A 30 -0.80 -10.71 -0.24
N GLY A 31 -1.53 -9.60 -0.25
CA GLY A 31 -1.49 -8.63 0.84
C GLY A 31 -1.66 -7.17 0.42
N ILE A 32 -1.36 -6.24 1.33
CA ILE A 32 -1.41 -4.79 1.08
C ILE A 32 0.01 -4.28 0.83
N TYR A 33 0.21 -3.61 -0.30
CA TYR A 33 1.50 -3.05 -0.70
C TYR A 33 1.57 -1.53 -0.60
N ALA A 34 0.43 -0.84 -0.53
CA ALA A 34 0.40 0.61 -0.26
C ALA A 34 -0.95 1.07 0.30
N VAL A 35 -0.91 2.18 1.04
CA VAL A 35 -2.09 2.95 1.46
C VAL A 35 -1.91 4.42 1.13
N GLU A 36 -2.97 5.07 0.65
CA GLU A 36 -2.93 6.43 0.09
C GLU A 36 -4.00 7.32 0.72
N ARG A 37 -3.67 8.59 0.97
CA ARG A 37 -4.62 9.61 1.42
C ARG A 37 -4.14 11.01 1.05
N ASN A 38 -4.96 11.80 0.35
CA ASN A 38 -4.76 13.24 0.13
C ASN A 38 -3.32 13.67 -0.19
N GLY A 39 -2.70 13.10 -1.23
CA GLY A 39 -1.34 13.45 -1.64
C GLY A 39 -0.21 12.88 -0.76
N TYR A 40 -0.57 12.01 0.19
CA TYR A 40 0.31 11.15 0.97
C TYR A 40 0.11 9.68 0.59
N ALA A 41 1.19 8.90 0.63
CA ALA A 41 1.13 7.45 0.62
C ALA A 41 2.13 6.84 1.59
N GLU A 42 1.83 5.63 2.02
CA GLU A 42 2.73 4.79 2.79
C GLU A 42 2.85 3.46 2.06
N LEU A 43 4.08 3.11 1.67
CA LEU A 43 4.38 1.79 1.15
C LEU A 43 4.40 0.78 2.28
N ARG A 44 3.81 -0.38 2.02
CA ARG A 44 3.62 -1.45 3.00
C ARG A 44 4.11 -2.77 2.44
N ASN A 45 4.44 -3.70 3.34
CA ASN A 45 4.76 -5.09 3.01
C ASN A 45 3.89 -6.02 3.86
N ASP A 46 2.59 -5.71 3.94
CA ASP A 46 1.65 -6.43 4.78
C ASP A 46 1.21 -7.71 4.06
N ARG A 47 2.00 -8.78 4.21
CA ARG A 47 1.65 -10.09 3.64
C ARG A 47 0.50 -10.71 4.41
N CYS A 48 -0.53 -11.12 3.68
CA CYS A 48 -1.66 -11.84 4.24
C CYS A 48 -1.49 -13.34 4.02
N THR A 49 -2.16 -14.17 4.79
CA THR A 49 -2.19 -15.64 4.60
C THR A 49 -3.55 -16.12 4.09
N SER A 50 -4.59 -15.30 4.27
CA SER A 50 -5.97 -15.60 3.89
C SER A 50 -6.73 -14.38 3.36
N MET A 51 -7.79 -14.64 2.58
CA MET A 51 -8.70 -13.61 2.09
C MET A 51 -9.42 -12.86 3.21
N SER A 52 -9.78 -13.55 4.30
CA SER A 52 -10.43 -12.93 5.45
C SER A 52 -9.51 -11.92 6.14
N GLN A 53 -8.22 -12.25 6.30
CA GLN A 53 -7.23 -11.33 6.84
C GLN A 53 -7.09 -10.09 5.95
N LEU A 54 -6.98 -10.29 4.63
CA LEU A 54 -6.87 -9.18 3.68
C LEU A 54 -8.10 -8.26 3.72
N LYS A 55 -9.31 -8.83 3.78
CA LYS A 55 -10.57 -8.07 3.91
C LYS A 55 -10.62 -7.26 5.20
N ASN A 56 -10.24 -7.87 6.32
CA ASN A 56 -10.22 -7.20 7.63
C ASN A 56 -9.26 -6.02 7.63
N LEU A 57 -8.02 -6.23 7.16
CA LEU A 57 -7.00 -5.18 7.11
C LEU A 57 -7.39 -4.05 6.14
N THR A 58 -7.93 -4.41 4.98
CA THR A 58 -8.46 -3.42 4.01
C THR A 58 -9.57 -2.58 4.63
N ARG A 59 -10.50 -3.20 5.39
CA ARG A 59 -11.58 -2.49 6.07
C ARG A 59 -11.05 -1.52 7.14
N GLN A 60 -10.05 -1.94 7.92
CA GLN A 60 -9.43 -1.09 8.94
C GLN A 60 -8.81 0.18 8.33
N TYR A 61 -8.01 0.04 7.26
CA TYR A 61 -7.41 1.19 6.59
C TYR A 61 -8.45 2.10 5.92
N ARG A 62 -9.47 1.52 5.28
CA ARG A 62 -10.57 2.30 4.70
C ARG A 62 -11.36 3.07 5.77
N ALA A 63 -11.61 2.46 6.94
CA ALA A 63 -12.24 3.13 8.06
C ALA A 63 -11.39 4.30 8.60
N ALA A 64 -10.06 4.19 8.53
CA ALA A 64 -9.13 5.27 8.83
C ALA A 64 -9.00 6.34 7.71
N GLY A 65 -9.77 6.21 6.62
CA GLY A 65 -9.81 7.16 5.51
C GLY A 65 -8.71 6.98 4.46
N PHE A 66 -8.09 5.80 4.40
CA PHE A 66 -7.09 5.47 3.39
C PHE A 66 -7.68 4.69 2.21
N ASN A 67 -7.19 5.01 1.01
CA ASN A 67 -7.31 4.16 -0.16
C ASN A 67 -6.27 3.04 -0.07
N VAL A 68 -6.70 1.80 -0.28
CA VAL A 68 -5.86 0.62 -0.07
C VAL A 68 -5.50 0.00 -1.42
N LYS A 69 -4.20 -0.29 -1.62
CA LYS A 69 -3.66 -1.03 -2.76
C LYS A 69 -3.20 -2.41 -2.29
N SER A 70 -3.78 -3.45 -2.88
CA SER A 70 -3.60 -4.82 -2.42
C SER A 70 -3.62 -5.82 -3.56
N ASN A 71 -2.86 -6.91 -3.41
CA ASN A 71 -2.91 -8.08 -4.27
C ASN A 71 -3.78 -9.17 -3.64
N LYS A 72 -4.64 -9.78 -4.47
CA LYS A 72 -5.64 -10.77 -4.06
C LYS A 72 -5.37 -12.16 -4.65
N ASP A 73 -4.45 -12.26 -5.60
CA ASP A 73 -4.07 -13.51 -6.22
C ASP A 73 -2.96 -14.13 -5.38
N LYS A 74 -3.11 -15.42 -5.05
CA LYS A 74 -2.14 -16.19 -4.25
C LYS A 74 -1.42 -17.18 -5.16
#